data_AF-A0A850HIY1-F1
#
_entry.id   AF-A0A850HIY1-F1
#
_cell.length_a   1.000
_cell.length_b   1.000
_cell.length_c   1.000
_cell.angle_alpha   90.00
_cell.angle_beta   90.00
_cell.angle_gamma   90.00
#
_symmetry.space_group_name_H-M   'P 1'
#
loop_
_entity.id
_entity.type
_entity.pdbx_description
1 polymer ?
#
loop_
_entity_poly.entity_id
_entity_poly.type
_entity_poly.pdbx_seq_one_letter_code
_entity_poly.pdbx_strand_id
1 'polypeptide(L)'
;MALSEKIAAHLPYLRRYARALSGSQTTGDAFVRATLEAALEDSALKQSLEEGRVALYRAFNSVWSSAYLDVDAGDDSGAESIASAKLTSITPLNRQALLLTTLENFSVAQAAEIMNLEPQAVAGLIDEAIAEIDREAATNVLIIEDEPLISMQLEDLVSGLGHEIFGTAATRTQAQEQVAERTPGLVLADIQLADGSSGIDAVEDILAIADVPVIFITAYPERLLTGDRPEPTYLITKPFEERTVRAAISQALFFGHSKPI
;
A
#
# COMPACT_ATOMS: atom_id res chain seq x y z
N MET A 1 9.20 -27.15 9.59
CA MET A 1 8.49 -26.40 8.54
C MET A 1 9.38 -26.36 7.33
N ALA A 2 8.84 -26.74 6.17
CA ALA A 2 9.56 -26.64 4.91
C ALA A 2 9.83 -25.15 4.60
N LEU A 3 10.92 -24.85 3.89
CA LEU A 3 11.29 -23.49 3.50
C LEU A 3 10.14 -22.74 2.81
N SER A 4 9.40 -23.46 1.96
CA SER A 4 8.20 -22.96 1.28
C SER A 4 7.13 -22.46 2.24
N GLU A 5 6.92 -23.12 3.38
CA GLU A 5 5.91 -22.75 4.37
C GLU A 5 6.26 -21.46 5.11
N LYS A 6 7.55 -21.26 5.43
CA LYS A 6 8.02 -20.04 6.11
C LYS A 6 7.92 -18.81 5.21
N ILE A 7 8.32 -18.95 3.94
CA ILE A 7 8.20 -17.87 2.96
C ILE A 7 6.72 -17.58 2.69
N ALA A 8 5.90 -18.61 2.48
CA ALA A 8 4.48 -18.46 2.18
C ALA A 8 3.72 -17.66 3.24
N ALA A 9 4.09 -17.77 4.53
CA ALA A 9 3.49 -16.99 5.60
C ALA A 9 3.77 -15.47 5.51
N HIS A 10 4.85 -15.07 4.82
CA HIS A 10 5.24 -13.67 4.67
C HIS A 10 4.85 -13.05 3.33
N LEU A 11 4.51 -13.87 2.32
CA LEU A 11 4.14 -13.39 0.98
C LEU A 11 2.96 -12.42 0.95
N PRO A 12 1.86 -12.63 1.72
CA PRO A 12 0.76 -11.67 1.73
C PRO A 12 1.23 -10.27 2.10
N TYR A 13 2.02 -10.13 3.16
CA TYR A 13 2.53 -8.85 3.64
C TYR A 13 3.56 -8.23 2.69
N LEU A 14 4.39 -9.05 2.05
CA LEU A 14 5.30 -8.56 1.02
C LEU A 14 4.52 -7.98 -0.18
N ARG A 15 3.41 -8.60 -0.59
CA ARG A 15 2.53 -8.04 -1.61
C ARG A 15 1.93 -6.72 -1.16
N ARG A 16 1.44 -6.62 0.08
CA ARG A 16 0.91 -5.35 0.61
C ARG A 16 1.94 -4.22 0.52
N TYR A 17 3.17 -4.49 0.93
CA TYR A 17 4.29 -3.55 0.80
C TYR A 17 4.57 -3.18 -0.67
N ALA A 18 4.70 -4.18 -1.55
CA ALA A 18 4.97 -3.97 -2.97
C ALA A 18 3.87 -3.17 -3.69
N ARG A 19 2.60 -3.39 -3.33
CA ARG A 19 1.46 -2.63 -3.85
C ARG A 19 1.47 -1.18 -3.35
N ALA A 20 1.76 -0.96 -2.06
CA ALA A 20 1.91 0.38 -1.50
C ALA A 20 3.07 1.16 -2.14
N LEU A 21 4.17 0.47 -2.47
CA LEU A 21 5.33 1.06 -3.15
C LEU A 21 5.09 1.40 -4.63
N SER A 22 4.24 0.64 -5.31
CA SER A 22 4.01 0.79 -6.75
C SER A 22 2.72 1.53 -7.08
N GLY A 23 1.85 1.75 -6.09
CA GLY A 23 0.50 2.27 -6.28
C GLY A 23 -0.41 1.36 -7.11
N SER A 24 -0.02 0.11 -7.37
CA SER A 24 -0.75 -0.81 -8.24
C SER A 24 -0.66 -2.26 -7.75
N GLN A 25 -1.80 -2.94 -7.76
CA GLN A 25 -1.86 -4.39 -7.52
C GLN A 25 -0.97 -5.16 -8.52
N THR A 26 -1.18 -4.91 -9.81
CA THR A 26 -0.51 -5.65 -10.90
C THR A 26 1.00 -5.48 -10.86
N THR A 27 1.48 -4.23 -10.68
CA THR A 27 2.91 -3.93 -10.62
C THR A 27 3.52 -4.53 -9.36
N GLY A 28 2.93 -4.32 -8.19
CA GLY A 28 3.43 -4.86 -6.92
C GLY A 28 3.53 -6.38 -6.94
N ASP A 29 2.47 -7.07 -7.36
CA ASP A 29 2.45 -8.54 -7.41
C ASP A 29 3.43 -9.10 -8.46
N ALA A 30 3.69 -8.37 -9.55
CA ALA A 30 4.70 -8.75 -10.53
C ALA A 30 6.12 -8.70 -9.95
N PHE A 31 6.47 -7.68 -9.17
CA PHE A 31 7.77 -7.59 -8.49
C PHE A 31 7.96 -8.68 -7.43
N VAL A 32 6.89 -9.01 -6.69
CA VAL A 32 6.94 -10.14 -5.75
C VAL A 32 7.23 -11.45 -6.48
N ARG A 33 6.55 -11.70 -7.61
CA ARG A 33 6.81 -12.89 -8.42
C ARG A 33 8.25 -12.92 -8.95
N ALA A 34 8.75 -11.81 -9.51
CA ALA A 34 10.12 -11.72 -10.02
C ALA A 34 11.16 -12.00 -8.91
N THR A 35 10.90 -11.52 -7.68
CA THR A 35 11.76 -11.80 -6.52
C THR A 35 11.81 -13.29 -6.20
N LEU A 36 10.67 -13.98 -6.28
CA LEU A 36 10.61 -15.43 -6.03
C LEU A 36 11.24 -16.24 -7.16
N GLU A 37 11.09 -15.81 -8.42
CA GLU A 37 11.73 -16.44 -9.57
C GLU A 37 13.26 -16.33 -9.47
N ALA A 38 13.78 -15.14 -9.15
CA ALA A 38 15.21 -14.94 -8.89
C ALA A 38 15.73 -15.84 -7.75
N ALA A 39 14.92 -16.06 -6.71
CA ALA A 39 15.25 -16.95 -5.61
C ALA A 39 15.25 -18.45 -5.97
N LEU A 40 14.56 -18.84 -7.04
CA LEU A 40 14.61 -20.21 -7.54
C LEU A 40 15.87 -20.48 -8.35
N GLU A 41 16.42 -19.46 -9.00
CA GLU A 41 17.61 -19.54 -9.85
C GLU A 41 18.91 -19.38 -9.04
N ASP A 42 18.92 -18.54 -8.01
CA ASP A 42 20.09 -18.31 -7.15
C ASP A 42 19.98 -19.06 -5.81
N SER A 43 20.81 -20.10 -5.67
CA SER A 43 20.91 -20.89 -4.43
C SER A 43 21.36 -20.09 -3.20
N ALA A 44 22.15 -19.03 -3.37
CA ALA A 44 22.59 -18.16 -2.27
C ALA A 44 21.45 -17.25 -1.81
N LEU A 45 20.71 -16.67 -2.75
CA LEU A 45 19.52 -15.87 -2.44
C LEU A 45 18.45 -16.72 -1.76
N LYS A 46 18.23 -17.95 -2.25
CA LYS A 46 17.36 -18.94 -1.61
C LYS A 46 17.74 -19.22 -0.16
N GLN A 47 19.04 -19.35 0.13
CA GLN A 47 19.54 -19.60 1.48
C GLN A 47 19.36 -18.38 2.40
N SER A 48 19.51 -17.17 1.88
CA SER A 48 19.25 -15.94 2.65
C SER A 48 17.76 -15.79 2.98
N LEU A 49 16.83 -16.17 2.09
CA LEU A 49 15.39 -16.18 2.40
C LEU A 49 15.02 -17.11 3.58
N GLU A 50 15.87 -18.08 3.93
CA GLU A 50 15.68 -18.94 5.10
C GLU A 50 15.91 -18.20 6.43
N GLU A 51 16.64 -17.08 6.40
CA GLU A 51 17.02 -16.26 7.57
C GLU A 51 15.83 -15.48 8.15
N GLY A 52 14.75 -15.33 7.37
CA GLY A 52 13.46 -14.83 7.84
C GLY A 52 12.92 -13.65 7.03
N ARG A 53 11.96 -12.93 7.63
CA ARG A 53 11.21 -11.85 6.97
C ARG A 53 12.11 -10.72 6.44
N VAL A 54 13.15 -10.34 7.18
CA VAL A 54 14.06 -9.24 6.80
C VAL A 54 14.80 -9.56 5.49
N ALA A 55 15.33 -10.77 5.36
CA ALA A 55 16.04 -11.22 4.16
C ALA A 55 15.12 -11.23 2.93
N LEU A 56 13.86 -11.65 3.09
CA LEU A 56 12.86 -11.59 2.02
C LEU A 56 12.62 -10.18 1.50
N TYR A 57 12.49 -9.20 2.39
CA TYR A 57 12.27 -7.81 2.00
C TYR A 57 13.55 -7.18 1.41
N ARG A 58 14.73 -7.59 1.88
CA ARG A 58 16.01 -7.19 1.26
C ARG A 58 16.12 -7.70 -0.17
N ALA A 59 15.81 -8.98 -0.40
CA ALA A 59 15.82 -9.57 -1.74
C ALA A 59 14.86 -8.83 -2.67
N PHE A 60 13.64 -8.55 -2.19
CA PHE A 60 12.68 -7.74 -2.93
C PHE A 60 13.24 -6.33 -3.22
N ASN A 61 13.83 -5.64 -2.23
CA ASN A 61 14.38 -4.30 -2.42
C ASN A 61 15.53 -4.27 -3.43
N SER A 62 16.33 -5.34 -3.49
CA SER A 62 17.37 -5.50 -4.51
C SER A 62 16.78 -5.62 -5.91
N VAL A 63 15.75 -6.45 -6.09
CA VAL A 63 15.07 -6.64 -7.40
C VAL A 63 14.31 -5.38 -7.82
N TRP A 64 13.68 -4.72 -6.84
CA TRP A 64 13.02 -3.43 -7.05
C TRP A 64 14.06 -2.42 -7.54
N SER A 65 15.10 -2.12 -6.77
CA SER A 65 16.12 -1.13 -7.14
C SER A 65 16.83 -1.42 -8.47
N SER A 66 17.11 -2.69 -8.80
CA SER A 66 17.73 -3.05 -10.08
C SER A 66 16.83 -2.76 -11.27
N ALA A 67 15.54 -3.08 -11.18
CA ALA A 67 14.60 -2.88 -12.27
C ALA A 67 14.39 -1.40 -12.61
N TYR A 68 14.65 -0.48 -11.68
CA TYR A 68 14.59 0.97 -11.93
C TYR A 68 15.91 1.54 -12.47
N LEU A 69 17.06 0.94 -12.13
CA LEU A 69 18.37 1.37 -12.66
C LEU A 69 18.52 1.05 -14.16
N ASP A 70 17.90 -0.03 -14.65
CA ASP A 70 17.94 -0.40 -16.07
C ASP A 70 17.10 0.53 -16.98
N VAL A 71 16.10 1.23 -16.44
CA VAL A 71 15.24 2.17 -17.21
C VAL A 71 15.96 3.48 -17.52
N ASP A 72 16.95 3.86 -16.70
CA ASP A 72 17.76 5.08 -16.88
C ASP A 72 18.90 4.87 -17.90
N ALA A 73 19.10 3.63 -18.39
CA ALA A 73 20.28 3.22 -19.16
C ALA A 73 20.07 2.90 -20.66
N GLY A 74 18.85 2.92 -21.21
CA GLY A 74 18.67 3.27 -22.63
C GLY A 74 17.71 2.49 -23.55
N ASP A 75 17.45 3.20 -24.65
CA ASP A 75 17.08 2.85 -26.03
C ASP A 75 15.61 2.92 -26.50
N ASP A 76 15.40 3.82 -27.46
CA ASP A 76 14.14 4.20 -28.09
C ASP A 76 13.73 3.15 -29.12
N SER A 77 12.96 2.14 -28.68
CA SER A 77 12.34 1.19 -29.60
C SER A 77 10.88 0.87 -29.25
N GLY A 78 9.98 1.81 -29.58
CA GLY A 78 8.64 1.61 -30.18
C GLY A 78 7.57 0.72 -29.52
N ALA A 79 7.89 -0.16 -28.59
CA ALA A 79 6.97 -1.05 -27.87
C ALA A 79 7.06 -0.90 -26.34
N GLU A 80 7.97 -0.07 -25.83
CA GLU A 80 8.25 0.15 -24.40
C GLU A 80 7.45 1.31 -23.76
N SER A 81 6.41 1.81 -24.42
CA SER A 81 5.69 3.01 -23.95
C SER A 81 4.85 2.78 -22.68
N ILE A 82 4.49 1.54 -22.33
CA ILE A 82 3.62 1.24 -21.17
C ILE A 82 4.44 0.94 -19.91
N ALA A 83 5.61 0.30 -20.05
CA ALA A 83 6.54 0.13 -18.94
C ALA A 83 7.13 1.49 -18.54
N SER A 84 7.68 2.23 -19.51
CA SER A 84 8.37 3.50 -19.26
C SER A 84 7.44 4.60 -18.71
N ALA A 85 6.18 4.70 -19.17
CA ALA A 85 5.24 5.73 -18.71
C ALA A 85 4.62 5.44 -17.32
N LYS A 86 4.46 4.17 -16.93
CA LYS A 86 3.99 3.78 -15.58
C LYS A 86 5.09 3.86 -14.50
N LEU A 87 6.37 3.93 -14.90
CA LEU A 87 7.55 3.94 -14.01
C LEU A 87 7.98 5.35 -13.56
N THR A 88 7.24 6.40 -13.92
CA THR A 88 7.63 7.82 -13.68
C THR A 88 7.43 8.31 -12.24
N SER A 89 6.72 7.57 -11.37
CA SER A 89 6.56 7.91 -9.95
C SER A 89 7.19 6.84 -9.06
N ILE A 90 8.52 6.81 -9.02
CA ILE A 90 9.26 5.99 -8.06
C ILE A 90 8.89 6.48 -6.65
N THR A 91 8.41 5.58 -5.79
CA THR A 91 8.27 5.90 -4.37
C THR A 91 9.64 6.29 -3.82
N PRO A 92 9.84 7.54 -3.37
CA PRO A 92 11.15 8.00 -2.93
C PRO A 92 11.61 7.27 -1.66
N LEU A 93 12.92 7.21 -1.43
CA LEU A 93 13.52 6.41 -0.35
C LEU A 93 12.95 6.74 1.04
N ASN A 94 12.62 8.01 1.29
CA ASN A 94 12.00 8.46 2.53
C ASN A 94 10.66 7.75 2.79
N ARG A 95 9.80 7.66 1.78
CA ARG A 95 8.52 6.95 1.82
C ARG A 95 8.69 5.44 1.93
N GLN A 96 9.71 4.85 1.30
CA GLN A 96 10.03 3.42 1.46
C GLN A 96 10.39 3.11 2.92
N ALA A 97 11.26 3.91 3.53
CA ALA A 97 11.64 3.78 4.94
C ALA A 97 10.43 3.90 5.88
N LEU A 98 9.54 4.85 5.60
CA LEU A 98 8.30 5.01 6.35
C LEU A 98 7.42 3.76 6.23
N LEU A 99 7.17 3.27 5.01
CA LEU A 99 6.33 2.09 4.78
C LEU A 99 6.87 0.81 5.45
N LEU A 100 8.20 0.60 5.42
CA LEU A 100 8.81 -0.52 6.11
C LEU A 100 8.57 -0.47 7.62
N THR A 101 8.61 0.72 8.22
CA THR A 101 8.49 0.87 9.67
C THR A 101 7.04 0.97 10.16
N THR A 102 6.14 1.59 9.41
CA THR A 102 4.74 1.79 9.84
C THR A 102 3.82 0.69 9.33
N LEU A 103 3.79 0.47 8.01
CA LEU A 103 2.89 -0.52 7.41
C LEU A 103 3.36 -1.93 7.73
N GLU A 104 4.67 -2.18 7.59
CA GLU A 104 5.27 -3.50 7.76
C GLU A 104 5.80 -3.75 9.17
N ASN A 105 5.79 -2.74 10.05
CA ASN A 105 6.20 -2.85 11.45
C ASN A 105 7.62 -3.42 11.66
N PHE A 106 8.55 -3.05 10.77
CA PHE A 106 9.97 -3.31 11.00
C PHE A 106 10.56 -2.24 11.94
N SER A 107 11.54 -2.65 12.75
CA SER A 107 12.36 -1.67 13.46
C SER A 107 13.24 -0.88 12.49
N VAL A 108 13.70 0.31 12.90
CA VAL A 108 14.64 1.12 12.10
C VAL A 108 15.90 0.34 11.71
N ALA A 109 16.41 -0.51 12.62
CA ALA A 109 17.57 -1.36 12.34
C ALA A 109 17.29 -2.39 11.25
N GLN A 110 16.11 -3.02 11.28
CA GLN A 110 15.70 -3.98 10.24
C GLN A 110 15.42 -3.30 8.90
N ALA A 111 14.77 -2.13 8.91
CA ALA A 111 14.55 -1.34 7.71
C ALA A 111 15.89 -0.90 7.08
N ALA A 112 16.87 -0.51 7.89
CA ALA A 112 18.24 -0.24 7.44
C ALA A 112 18.90 -1.47 6.81
N GLU A 113 18.73 -2.65 7.40
CA GLU A 113 19.19 -3.93 6.85
C GLU A 113 18.53 -4.28 5.51
N ILE A 114 17.25 -3.94 5.33
CA ILE A 114 16.47 -4.17 4.09
C ILE A 114 16.92 -3.20 2.99
N MET A 115 17.10 -1.93 3.36
CA MET A 115 17.44 -0.85 2.43
C MET A 115 18.94 -0.77 2.12
N ASN A 116 19.77 -1.56 2.81
CA ASN A 116 21.23 -1.49 2.74
C ASN A 116 21.76 -0.07 3.07
N LEU A 117 21.26 0.50 4.16
CA LEU A 117 21.59 1.84 4.65
C LEU A 117 22.01 1.77 6.12
N GLU A 118 22.59 2.87 6.62
CA GLU A 118 22.85 3.04 8.04
C GLU A 118 21.55 3.35 8.82
N PRO A 119 21.36 2.82 10.05
CA PRO A 119 20.15 3.11 10.85
C PRO A 119 19.87 4.60 11.05
N GLN A 120 20.91 5.42 11.20
CA GLN A 120 20.78 6.87 11.33
C GLN A 120 20.23 7.52 10.05
N ALA A 121 20.60 7.01 8.88
CA ALA A 121 20.10 7.50 7.60
C ALA A 121 18.61 7.14 7.43
N VAL A 122 18.21 5.92 7.81
CA VAL A 122 16.80 5.49 7.79
C VAL A 122 15.96 6.32 8.74
N ALA A 123 16.45 6.63 9.94
CA ALA A 123 15.74 7.53 10.85
C ALA A 123 15.51 8.92 10.22
N GLY A 124 16.54 9.50 9.60
CA GLY A 124 16.42 10.79 8.91
C GLY A 124 15.43 10.75 7.73
N LEU A 125 15.42 9.65 6.98
CA LEU A 125 14.47 9.40 5.89
C LEU A 125 13.02 9.33 6.42
N ILE A 126 12.79 8.69 7.57
CA ILE A 126 11.46 8.63 8.18
C ILE A 126 11.00 10.03 8.63
N ASP A 127 11.88 10.79 9.28
CA ASP A 127 11.57 12.16 9.72
C ASP A 127 11.25 13.07 8.52
N GLU A 128 12.01 12.95 7.43
CA GLU A 128 11.76 13.66 6.18
C GLU A 128 10.41 13.29 5.58
N ALA A 129 10.09 12.00 5.52
CA ALA A 129 8.80 11.53 5.02
C ALA A 129 7.65 12.08 5.85
N ILE A 130 7.73 12.02 7.19
CA ILE A 130 6.68 12.56 8.07
C ILE A 130 6.50 14.07 7.83
N ALA A 131 7.59 14.83 7.72
CA ALA A 131 7.52 16.26 7.46
C ALA A 131 6.99 16.60 6.06
N GLU A 132 7.16 15.71 5.08
CA GLU A 132 6.53 15.83 3.76
C GLU A 132 5.02 15.60 3.85
N ILE A 133 4.61 14.53 4.55
CA ILE A 133 3.20 14.20 4.78
C ILE A 133 2.46 15.31 5.50
N ASP A 134 3.06 15.84 6.57
CA ASP A 134 2.46 16.92 7.36
C ASP A 134 2.32 18.24 6.56
N ARG A 135 2.98 18.35 5.40
CA ARG A 135 2.84 19.47 4.45
C ARG A 135 1.87 19.19 3.30
N GLU A 136 1.38 17.97 3.14
CA GLU A 136 0.38 17.63 2.13
C GLU A 136 -0.94 18.36 2.42
N ALA A 137 -1.68 18.70 1.36
CA ALA A 137 -2.94 19.42 1.50
C ALA A 137 -4.00 18.54 2.18
N ALA A 138 -4.80 19.13 3.05
CA ALA A 138 -5.97 18.48 3.62
C ALA A 138 -6.91 18.00 2.50
N THR A 139 -7.56 16.86 2.73
CA THR A 139 -8.53 16.24 1.80
C THR A 139 -9.81 15.90 2.55
N ASN A 140 -10.88 15.66 1.81
CA ASN A 140 -12.16 15.24 2.38
C ASN A 140 -12.28 13.72 2.29
N VAL A 141 -12.44 13.05 3.43
CA VAL A 141 -12.44 11.59 3.52
C VAL A 141 -13.85 11.06 3.76
N LEU A 142 -14.31 10.18 2.87
CA LEU A 142 -15.53 9.39 3.09
C LEU A 142 -15.16 8.09 3.82
N ILE A 143 -15.85 7.78 4.90
CA ILE A 143 -15.66 6.55 5.66
C ILE A 143 -16.86 5.64 5.42
N ILE A 144 -16.63 4.42 4.93
CA ILE A 144 -17.64 3.38 4.72
C ILE A 144 -17.39 2.28 5.76
N GLU A 145 -18.17 2.29 6.83
CA GLU A 145 -18.01 1.42 7.99
C GLU A 145 -19.35 1.35 8.74
N ASP A 146 -19.81 0.14 9.03
CA ASP A 146 -21.07 -0.12 9.71
C ASP A 146 -20.95 -0.19 11.22
N GLU A 147 -19.76 -0.51 11.75
CA GLU A 147 -19.51 -0.53 13.18
C GLU A 147 -19.30 0.90 13.72
N PRO A 148 -20.23 1.47 14.52
CA PRO A 148 -20.16 2.90 14.88
C PRO A 148 -18.90 3.27 15.66
N LEU A 149 -18.41 2.38 16.52
CA LEU A 149 -17.17 2.62 17.27
C LEU A 149 -15.94 2.67 16.37
N ILE A 150 -15.93 1.88 15.30
CA ILE A 150 -14.83 1.87 14.34
C ILE A 150 -14.89 3.10 13.44
N SER A 151 -16.09 3.47 12.96
CA SER A 151 -16.28 4.73 12.22
C SER A 151 -15.79 5.92 13.04
N MET A 152 -16.24 6.03 14.31
CA MET A 152 -15.79 7.11 15.20
C MET A 152 -14.27 7.12 15.41
N GLN A 153 -13.65 5.95 15.58
CA GLN A 153 -12.20 5.86 15.72
C GLN A 153 -11.48 6.34 14.45
N LEU A 154 -11.99 5.98 13.27
CA LEU A 154 -11.44 6.45 11.99
C LEU A 154 -11.64 7.95 11.80
N GLU A 155 -12.80 8.48 12.16
CA GLU A 155 -13.10 9.92 12.12
C GLU A 155 -12.11 10.72 12.98
N ASP A 156 -11.87 10.26 14.21
CA ASP A 156 -10.92 10.87 15.14
C ASP A 156 -9.49 10.84 14.58
N LEU A 157 -9.07 9.69 14.03
CA LEU A 157 -7.74 9.54 13.43
C LEU A 157 -7.57 10.45 12.20
N VAL A 158 -8.52 10.42 11.28
CA VAL A 158 -8.50 11.21 10.04
C VAL A 158 -8.49 12.70 10.35
N SER A 159 -9.34 13.15 11.28
CA SER A 159 -9.39 14.55 11.71
C SER A 159 -8.11 14.96 12.44
N GLY A 160 -7.55 14.07 13.28
CA GLY A 160 -6.28 14.28 13.97
C GLY A 160 -5.08 14.42 13.03
N LEU A 161 -5.16 13.83 11.83
CA LEU A 161 -4.18 13.98 10.76
C LEU A 161 -4.38 15.26 9.91
N GLY A 162 -5.41 16.07 10.21
CA GLY A 162 -5.67 17.33 9.52
C GLY A 162 -6.54 17.21 8.26
N HIS A 163 -7.15 16.06 8.02
CA HIS A 163 -8.14 15.87 6.95
C HIS A 163 -9.55 16.19 7.45
N GLU A 164 -10.46 16.51 6.54
CA GLU A 164 -11.86 16.77 6.88
C GLU A 164 -12.72 15.52 6.63
N ILE A 165 -13.72 15.29 7.47
CA ILE A 165 -14.68 14.20 7.25
C ILE A 165 -15.69 14.66 6.20
N PHE A 166 -15.68 13.97 5.05
CA PHE A 166 -16.68 14.17 4.01
C PHE A 166 -18.06 13.71 4.48
N GLY A 167 -18.09 12.57 5.15
CA GLY A 167 -19.27 11.87 5.63
C GLY A 167 -18.93 10.44 6.04
N THR A 168 -19.91 9.78 6.65
CA THR A 168 -19.85 8.37 7.04
C THR A 168 -21.01 7.62 6.40
N ALA A 169 -20.77 6.42 5.89
CA ALA A 169 -21.79 5.55 5.31
C ALA A 169 -21.71 4.16 5.96
N ALA A 170 -22.84 3.67 6.48
CA ALA A 170 -22.93 2.33 7.06
C ALA A 170 -23.34 1.27 6.03
N THR A 171 -23.77 1.68 4.83
CA THR A 171 -24.21 0.78 3.77
C THR A 171 -23.73 1.24 2.39
N ARG A 172 -23.69 0.30 1.44
CA ARG A 172 -23.40 0.55 0.03
C ARG A 172 -24.26 1.68 -0.56
N THR A 173 -25.57 1.65 -0.33
CA THR A 173 -26.51 2.66 -0.85
C THR A 173 -26.22 4.06 -0.31
N GLN A 174 -25.95 4.18 1.00
CA GLN A 174 -25.61 5.46 1.60
C GLN A 174 -24.32 6.04 1.02
N ALA A 175 -23.31 5.20 0.79
CA ALA A 175 -22.04 5.62 0.21
C ALA A 175 -22.24 6.15 -1.22
N GLN A 176 -23.04 5.46 -2.03
CA GLN A 176 -23.37 5.91 -3.40
C GLN A 176 -24.12 7.24 -3.41
N GLU A 177 -25.14 7.41 -2.57
CA GLU A 177 -25.92 8.65 -2.47
C GLU A 177 -25.02 9.84 -2.12
N GLN A 178 -24.13 9.67 -1.15
CA GLN A 178 -23.18 10.71 -0.74
C GLN A 178 -22.20 11.11 -1.85
N VAL A 179 -21.64 10.13 -2.57
CA VAL A 179 -20.70 10.40 -3.68
C VAL A 179 -21.40 11.01 -4.90
N ALA A 180 -22.66 10.66 -5.15
CA ALA A 180 -23.45 11.22 -6.24
C ALA A 180 -23.72 12.73 -6.06
N GLU A 181 -23.78 13.22 -4.82
CA GLU A 181 -23.94 14.65 -4.53
C GLU A 181 -22.63 15.43 -4.67
N ARG A 182 -21.52 14.86 -4.16
CA ARG A 182 -20.18 15.48 -4.22
C ARG A 182 -19.09 14.41 -4.17
N THR A 183 -17.99 14.62 -4.88
CA THR A 183 -16.87 13.67 -4.89
C THR A 183 -15.97 13.86 -3.66
N PRO A 184 -15.70 12.81 -2.86
CA PRO A 184 -14.69 12.84 -1.81
C PRO A 184 -13.28 12.84 -2.41
N GLY A 185 -12.29 13.29 -1.64
CA GLY A 185 -10.89 13.23 -2.06
C GLY A 185 -10.17 11.94 -1.67
N LEU A 186 -10.77 11.14 -0.78
CA LEU A 186 -10.31 9.80 -0.38
C LEU A 186 -11.49 8.99 0.15
N VAL A 187 -11.49 7.68 -0.07
CA VAL A 187 -12.44 6.75 0.55
C VAL A 187 -11.68 5.76 1.44
N LEU A 188 -12.12 5.63 2.69
CA LEU A 188 -11.75 4.54 3.59
C LEU A 188 -12.94 3.58 3.67
N ALA A 189 -12.77 2.32 3.30
CA ALA A 189 -13.89 1.37 3.27
C ALA A 189 -13.56 0.06 4.00
N ASP A 190 -14.43 -0.35 4.94
CA ASP A 190 -14.44 -1.76 5.36
C ASP A 190 -14.80 -2.64 4.17
N ILE A 191 -14.21 -3.82 4.10
CA ILE A 191 -14.52 -4.86 3.14
C ILE A 191 -15.83 -5.58 3.47
N GLN A 192 -16.17 -5.75 4.75
CA GLN A 192 -17.39 -6.44 5.18
C GLN A 192 -18.32 -5.46 5.89
N LEU A 193 -19.57 -5.36 5.43
CA LEU A 193 -20.61 -4.54 6.06
C LEU A 193 -21.70 -5.42 6.68
N ALA A 194 -22.34 -4.98 7.78
CA ALA A 194 -23.35 -5.74 8.53
C ALA A 194 -24.57 -6.19 7.73
N ASP A 195 -24.93 -5.51 6.66
CA ASP A 195 -26.05 -5.89 5.78
C ASP A 195 -25.71 -7.07 4.86
N GLY A 196 -24.49 -7.61 4.97
CA GLY A 196 -23.97 -8.67 4.12
C GLY A 196 -23.54 -8.18 2.73
N SER A 197 -23.63 -6.86 2.48
CA SER A 197 -23.03 -6.26 1.30
C SER A 197 -21.52 -6.18 1.47
N SER A 198 -20.83 -6.18 0.33
CA SER A 198 -19.39 -6.08 0.25
C SER A 198 -19.03 -4.61 0.08
N GLY A 199 -18.18 -4.08 0.95
CA GLY A 199 -17.65 -2.73 0.76
C GLY A 199 -16.75 -2.61 -0.47
N ILE A 200 -16.24 -3.74 -0.99
CA ILE A 200 -15.62 -3.78 -2.33
C ILE A 200 -16.64 -3.39 -3.39
N ASP A 201 -17.86 -3.91 -3.34
CA ASP A 201 -18.89 -3.59 -4.33
C ASP A 201 -19.33 -2.12 -4.20
N ALA A 202 -19.39 -1.59 -2.98
CA ALA A 202 -19.68 -0.17 -2.75
C ALA A 202 -18.60 0.72 -3.37
N VAL A 203 -17.34 0.34 -3.20
CA VAL A 203 -16.20 1.02 -3.82
C VAL A 203 -16.23 0.89 -5.34
N GLU A 204 -16.53 -0.28 -5.90
CA GLU A 204 -16.62 -0.48 -7.36
C GLU A 204 -17.65 0.46 -7.99
N ASP A 205 -18.81 0.64 -7.34
CA ASP A 205 -19.82 1.58 -7.82
C ASP A 205 -19.35 3.04 -7.74
N ILE A 206 -18.64 3.40 -6.66
CA ILE A 206 -18.06 4.73 -6.49
C ILE A 206 -17.01 5.01 -7.58
N LEU A 207 -16.13 4.03 -7.85
CA LEU A 207 -15.10 4.13 -8.88
C LEU A 207 -15.68 4.17 -10.30
N ALA A 208 -16.89 3.65 -10.51
CA ALA A 208 -17.60 3.77 -11.78
C ALA A 208 -18.08 5.21 -12.07
N ILE A 209 -18.23 6.05 -11.04
CA ILE A 209 -18.73 7.43 -11.17
C ILE A 209 -17.68 8.51 -10.85
N ALA A 210 -16.64 8.17 -10.09
CA ALA A 210 -15.61 9.11 -9.66
C ALA A 210 -14.23 8.45 -9.61
N ASP A 211 -13.21 9.21 -10.02
CA ASP A 211 -11.80 8.82 -9.85
C ASP A 211 -11.33 9.32 -8.48
N VAL A 212 -11.33 8.42 -7.49
CA VAL A 212 -10.98 8.72 -6.10
C VAL A 212 -10.06 7.64 -5.54
N PRO A 213 -8.99 7.99 -4.81
CA PRO A 213 -8.17 6.99 -4.14
C PRO A 213 -8.99 6.27 -3.05
N VAL A 214 -8.76 4.96 -2.94
CA VAL A 214 -9.47 4.10 -1.99
C VAL A 214 -8.48 3.31 -1.15
N ILE A 215 -8.72 3.27 0.15
CA ILE A 215 -8.01 2.41 1.08
C ILE A 215 -9.03 1.48 1.73
N PHE A 216 -8.75 0.19 1.64
CA PHE A 216 -9.59 -0.82 2.27
C PHE A 216 -9.12 -1.14 3.68
N ILE A 217 -10.07 -1.50 4.53
CA ILE A 217 -9.85 -1.80 5.93
C ILE A 217 -10.35 -3.22 6.18
N THR A 218 -9.57 -4.04 6.90
CA THR A 218 -10.00 -5.40 7.26
C THR A 218 -9.27 -5.97 8.47
N ALA A 219 -9.91 -6.91 9.16
CA ALA A 219 -9.26 -7.75 10.16
C ALA A 219 -8.44 -8.92 9.57
N TYR A 220 -8.61 -9.25 8.28
CA TYR A 220 -7.98 -10.41 7.62
C TYR A 220 -7.31 -10.03 6.29
N PRO A 221 -6.23 -9.22 6.32
CA PRO A 221 -5.57 -8.72 5.12
C PRO A 221 -5.06 -9.84 4.21
N GLU A 222 -4.65 -10.98 4.75
CA GLU A 222 -4.10 -12.12 4.01
C GLU A 222 -5.06 -12.72 2.98
N ARG A 223 -6.38 -12.53 3.15
CA ARG A 223 -7.41 -13.01 2.21
C ARG A 223 -7.51 -12.17 0.93
N LEU A 224 -6.85 -11.01 0.93
CA LEU A 224 -6.87 -9.99 -0.12
C LEU A 224 -5.46 -9.65 -0.61
N LEU A 225 -4.52 -10.52 -0.29
CA LEU A 225 -3.12 -10.44 -0.67
C LEU A 225 -2.68 -11.77 -1.27
N THR A 226 -3.59 -12.46 -1.98
CA THR A 226 -3.29 -13.73 -2.64
C THR A 226 -2.55 -13.50 -3.96
N GLY A 227 -2.87 -12.42 -4.66
CA GLY A 227 -2.34 -12.09 -5.99
C GLY A 227 -2.95 -12.89 -7.14
N ASP A 228 -4.00 -13.67 -6.89
CA ASP A 228 -4.60 -14.58 -7.89
C ASP A 228 -5.89 -14.02 -8.54
N ARG A 229 -6.35 -12.85 -8.07
CA ARG A 229 -7.59 -12.19 -8.49
C ARG A 229 -7.44 -10.67 -8.32
N PRO A 230 -8.38 -9.85 -8.85
CA PRO A 230 -8.44 -8.44 -8.50
C PRO A 230 -8.57 -8.26 -6.98
N GLU A 231 -7.67 -7.48 -6.39
CA GLU A 231 -7.57 -7.21 -4.96
C GLU A 231 -7.15 -5.75 -4.72
N PRO A 232 -7.47 -5.18 -3.54
CA PRO A 232 -7.08 -3.81 -3.23
C PRO A 232 -5.57 -3.53 -3.30
N THR A 233 -5.24 -2.32 -3.75
CA THR A 233 -3.88 -1.77 -3.72
C THR A 233 -3.46 -1.38 -2.30
N TYR A 234 -4.31 -0.62 -1.59
CA TYR A 234 -4.02 -0.13 -0.25
C TYR A 234 -4.91 -0.84 0.77
N LEU A 235 -4.27 -1.43 1.79
CA LEU A 235 -4.96 -2.10 2.90
C LEU A 235 -4.42 -1.64 4.25
N ILE A 236 -5.34 -1.36 5.17
CA ILE A 236 -5.08 -1.14 6.58
C ILE A 236 -5.68 -2.30 7.38
N THR A 237 -4.93 -2.79 8.36
CA THR A 237 -5.34 -3.90 9.23
C THR A 237 -5.99 -3.36 10.51
N LYS A 238 -7.12 -3.93 10.92
CA LYS A 238 -7.73 -3.71 12.24
C LYS A 238 -6.95 -4.53 13.30
N PRO A 239 -6.69 -4.00 14.52
CA PRO A 239 -7.00 -2.66 15.01
C PRO A 239 -6.06 -1.58 14.45
N PHE A 240 -6.55 -0.34 14.37
CA PHE A 240 -5.82 0.77 13.75
C PHE A 240 -4.68 1.29 14.62
N GLU A 241 -3.54 1.50 13.98
CA GLU A 241 -2.44 2.31 14.50
C GLU A 241 -2.36 3.62 13.72
N GLU A 242 -2.31 4.76 14.41
CA GLU A 242 -2.28 6.09 13.79
C GLU A 242 -1.18 6.22 12.73
N ARG A 243 0.01 5.67 13.01
CA ARG A 243 1.16 5.71 12.09
C ARG A 243 0.88 4.96 10.79
N THR A 244 0.18 3.83 10.87
CA THR A 244 -0.19 3.00 9.71
C THR A 244 -1.25 3.68 8.87
N VAL A 245 -2.27 4.26 9.51
CA VAL A 245 -3.32 5.03 8.83
C VAL A 245 -2.70 6.24 8.12
N ARG A 246 -1.86 7.01 8.81
CA ARG A 246 -1.14 8.17 8.24
C ARG A 246 -0.34 7.79 7.00
N ALA A 247 0.47 6.74 7.09
CA ALA A 247 1.31 6.30 5.98
C ALA A 247 0.46 5.82 4.78
N ALA A 248 -0.60 5.05 5.03
CA ALA A 248 -1.49 4.56 3.99
C ALA A 248 -2.24 5.70 3.29
N ILE A 249 -2.76 6.67 4.05
CA ILE A 249 -3.41 7.87 3.49
C ILE A 249 -2.44 8.65 2.61
N SER A 250 -1.23 8.95 3.10
CA SER A 250 -0.27 9.69 2.28
C SER A 250 0.14 8.95 1.01
N GLN A 251 0.36 7.62 1.07
CA GLN A 251 0.66 6.87 -0.16
C GLN A 251 -0.51 6.92 -1.15
N ALA A 252 -1.73 6.74 -0.66
CA ALA A 252 -2.92 6.78 -1.50
C ALA A 252 -3.12 8.17 -2.14
N LEU A 253 -2.79 9.27 -1.44
CA LEU A 253 -2.87 10.62 -2.00
C LEU A 253 -1.73 10.93 -2.97
N PHE A 254 -0.51 10.47 -2.70
CA PHE A 254 0.64 10.62 -3.59
C PHE A 254 0.42 9.96 -4.94
N PHE A 255 -0.08 8.73 -4.95
CA PHE A 255 -0.45 8.03 -6.18
C PHE A 255 -1.85 8.40 -6.67
N GLY A 256 -2.76 8.91 -5.84
CA GLY A 256 -4.12 9.30 -6.23
C GLY A 256 -4.16 10.45 -7.25
N HIS A 257 -3.06 11.19 -7.38
CA HIS A 257 -2.85 12.13 -8.50
C HIS A 257 -2.43 11.44 -9.82
N SER A 258 -2.24 10.11 -9.80
CA SER A 258 -1.71 9.27 -10.88
C SER A 258 -2.54 7.97 -11.00
N LYS A 259 -3.64 8.02 -11.77
CA LYS A 259 -4.56 6.91 -12.10
C LYS A 259 -4.13 5.47 -11.71
N PRO A 260 -4.89 4.75 -10.88
CA PRO A 260 -4.71 3.31 -10.74
C PRO A 260 -5.34 2.62 -11.97
N ILE A 261 -4.49 2.16 -12.91
CA ILE A 261 -4.89 1.25 -14.01
C ILE A 261 -4.36 -0.15 -13.71
#